data_AF-A0A4W3HXB9-F1
#
_entry.id   AF-A0A4W3HXB9-F1
#
_cell.length_a   1.000
_cell.length_b   1.000
_cell.length_c   1.000
_cell.angle_alpha   90.00
_cell.angle_beta   90.00
_cell.angle_gamma   90.00
#
_symmetry.space_group_name_H-M   'P 1'
#
loop_
_entity.id
_entity.type
_entity.pdbx_description
1 polymer ?
#
loop_
_entity_poly.entity_id
_entity_poly.type
_entity_poly.pdbx_seq_one_letter_code
_entity_poly.pdbx_strand_id
1 'polypeptide(L)'
;MLPFAFSDPEWASCNLGVFICLNCSGIHRNIPQVSKVKSIHLEDWEDAQVEFMASHGNNEAKAKYESKLPPFYYRPTFMDCQVLREQWIRAKYERKEFMYVAKQEPYSAGYREGFLWKRGRDNGQFLSRKFILTEREGVLKYFNKHDAKDPKAVIRLNQINASFQPAKIGNPNGLQVTYLKDNSTRNIFVYHEDGKEVVDWFNAIRAARFHYLQVAFPGASDADLVPKLTRNYAKEGHMEKTGPK
;
A
#
# COMPACT_ATOMS: atom_id res chain seq x y z
N MET A 1 15.14 17.47 7.59
CA MET A 1 15.91 16.77 6.54
C MET A 1 15.88 15.28 6.85
N LEU A 2 15.33 14.46 5.97
CA LEU A 2 15.39 12.99 6.12
C LEU A 2 16.66 12.46 5.42
N PRO A 3 17.46 11.57 6.03
CA PRO A 3 18.83 11.31 5.61
C PRO A 3 18.98 10.15 4.60
N PHE A 4 17.99 9.88 3.75
CA PHE A 4 18.08 8.82 2.73
C PHE A 4 17.29 9.12 1.45
N ALA A 5 17.36 10.37 0.97
CA ALA A 5 17.08 10.65 -0.44
C ALA A 5 18.40 10.56 -1.22
N PHE A 6 18.88 9.35 -1.52
CA PHE A 6 20.01 9.18 -2.44
C PHE A 6 19.50 8.99 -3.87
N SER A 7 19.53 10.11 -4.59
CA SER A 7 19.91 10.33 -6.00
C SER A 7 19.13 11.52 -6.51
N ASP A 8 19.83 12.52 -7.04
CA ASP A 8 19.18 13.61 -7.76
C ASP A 8 18.32 12.99 -8.86
N PRO A 9 17.03 13.36 -8.97
CA PRO A 9 16.17 12.77 -9.97
C PRO A 9 16.70 13.12 -11.36
N GLU A 10 17.09 12.11 -12.15
CA GLU A 10 17.64 12.30 -13.50
C GLU A 10 16.56 12.29 -14.60
N TRP A 11 15.31 12.10 -14.21
CA TRP A 11 14.16 12.02 -15.11
C TRP A 11 13.07 12.99 -14.68
N ALA A 12 12.26 13.41 -15.63
CA ALA A 12 11.12 14.28 -15.37
C ALA A 12 9.92 13.85 -16.20
N SER A 13 8.72 14.03 -15.64
CA SER A 13 7.50 14.03 -16.44
C SER A 13 7.19 15.46 -16.88
N CYS A 14 7.47 15.76 -18.15
CA CYS A 14 7.41 17.11 -18.70
C CYS A 14 5.98 17.67 -18.84
N ASN A 15 4.94 16.83 -18.73
CA ASN A 15 3.54 17.27 -18.73
C ASN A 15 2.89 17.25 -17.34
N LEU A 16 3.45 16.50 -16.38
CA LEU A 16 2.98 16.51 -14.99
C LEU A 16 3.75 17.49 -14.10
N GLY A 17 4.94 17.93 -14.54
CA GLY A 17 5.76 18.90 -13.81
C GLY A 17 6.46 18.28 -12.61
N VAL A 18 6.91 17.02 -12.72
CA VAL A 18 7.55 16.29 -11.61
C VAL A 18 8.91 15.73 -11.99
N PHE A 19 9.85 15.78 -11.06
CA PHE A 19 11.16 15.15 -11.15
C PHE A 19 11.13 13.80 -10.41
N ILE A 20 11.59 12.75 -11.07
CA ILE A 20 11.45 11.35 -10.66
C ILE A 20 12.75 10.57 -10.90
N CYS A 21 12.98 9.51 -10.13
CA CYS A 21 14.13 8.63 -10.34
C CYS A 21 13.91 7.69 -11.54
N LEU A 22 14.98 7.03 -11.99
CA LEU A 22 14.94 6.04 -13.08
C LEU A 22 13.87 4.96 -12.89
N ASN A 23 13.74 4.40 -11.67
CA ASN A 23 12.76 3.36 -11.40
C ASN A 23 11.31 3.87 -11.51
N CYS A 24 11.04 5.10 -11.05
CA CYS A 24 9.71 5.70 -11.19
C CYS A 24 9.44 6.11 -12.64
N SER A 25 10.46 6.52 -13.38
CA SER A 25 10.34 6.86 -14.81
C SER A 25 9.82 5.66 -15.62
N GLY A 26 10.28 4.45 -15.32
CA GLY A 26 9.74 3.20 -15.89
C GLY A 26 8.24 3.01 -15.63
N ILE A 27 7.76 3.25 -14.41
CA ILE A 27 6.34 3.14 -14.07
C ILE A 27 5.52 4.23 -14.79
N HIS A 28 6.02 5.46 -14.84
CA HIS A 28 5.37 6.55 -15.54
C HIS A 28 5.25 6.29 -17.06
N ARG A 29 6.21 5.61 -17.68
CA ARG A 29 6.10 5.17 -19.08
C ARG A 29 4.98 4.17 -19.34
N ASN A 30 4.53 3.44 -18.30
CA ASN A 30 3.41 2.49 -18.41
C ASN A 30 2.03 3.17 -18.31
N ILE A 31 1.98 4.51 -18.23
CA ILE A 31 0.76 5.33 -18.30
C ILE A 31 0.94 6.50 -19.30
N PRO A 32 1.25 6.22 -20.57
CA PRO A 32 1.65 7.24 -21.56
C PRO A 32 0.57 8.28 -21.85
N GLN A 33 -0.71 7.94 -21.64
CA GLN A 33 -1.85 8.85 -21.74
C GLN A 33 -1.90 9.89 -20.61
N VAL A 34 -1.19 9.63 -19.50
CA VAL A 34 -1.14 10.50 -18.31
C VAL A 34 0.23 11.18 -18.19
N SER A 35 1.32 10.47 -18.47
CA SER A 35 2.69 10.92 -18.19
C SER A 35 3.58 10.77 -19.41
N LYS A 36 4.16 11.89 -19.84
CA LYS A 36 5.25 11.98 -20.82
C LYS A 36 6.55 12.18 -20.07
N VAL A 37 7.52 11.29 -20.27
CA VAL A 37 8.75 11.23 -19.48
C VAL A 37 9.95 11.54 -20.36
N LYS A 38 10.86 12.38 -19.87
CA LYS A 38 12.14 12.71 -20.50
C LYS A 38 13.31 12.58 -19.52
N SER A 39 14.49 12.22 -20.02
CA SER A 39 15.75 12.37 -19.31
C SER A 39 16.10 13.84 -19.20
N ILE A 40 16.59 14.27 -18.05
CA ILE A 40 17.02 15.65 -17.83
C ILE A 40 18.30 15.94 -18.62
N HIS A 41 19.18 14.95 -18.77
CA HIS A 41 20.52 15.14 -19.33
C HIS A 41 20.70 14.59 -20.73
N LEU A 42 19.85 13.65 -21.17
CA LEU A 42 20.07 12.87 -22.40
C LEU A 42 19.09 13.18 -23.53
N GLU A 43 18.07 14.00 -23.30
CA GLU A 43 17.04 14.33 -24.29
C GLU A 43 16.93 15.84 -24.48
N ASP A 44 16.54 16.26 -25.68
CA ASP A 44 16.32 17.67 -25.99
C ASP A 44 15.05 18.19 -25.30
N TRP A 45 15.13 19.41 -24.77
CA TRP A 45 14.04 20.12 -24.10
C TRP A 45 13.67 21.35 -24.90
N GLU A 46 12.36 21.52 -25.13
CA GLU A 46 11.82 22.76 -25.67
C GLU A 46 11.74 23.81 -24.56
N ASP A 47 11.95 25.09 -24.87
CA ASP A 47 11.89 26.19 -23.90
C ASP A 47 10.59 26.16 -23.09
N ALA A 48 9.45 25.94 -23.75
CA ALA A 48 8.15 25.82 -23.08
C ALA A 48 8.07 24.65 -22.07
N GLN A 49 8.79 23.55 -22.33
CA GLN A 49 8.86 22.43 -21.39
C GLN A 49 9.73 22.79 -20.18
N VAL A 50 10.83 23.51 -20.39
CA VAL A 50 11.70 24.00 -19.30
C VAL A 50 10.94 25.01 -18.43
N GLU A 51 10.26 25.98 -19.04
CA GLU A 51 9.40 26.95 -18.34
C GLU A 51 8.27 26.27 -17.56
N PHE A 52 7.64 25.25 -18.14
CA PHE A 52 6.61 24.46 -17.45
C PHE A 52 7.20 23.74 -16.24
N MET A 53 8.38 23.11 -16.36
CA MET A 53 9.04 22.46 -15.24
C MET A 53 9.46 23.45 -14.14
N ALA A 54 9.94 24.64 -14.52
CA ALA A 54 10.36 25.69 -13.59
C ALA A 54 9.18 26.33 -12.83
N SER A 55 8.03 26.49 -13.49
CA SER A 55 6.78 26.98 -12.87
C SER A 55 6.03 25.90 -12.06
N HIS A 56 6.43 24.63 -12.22
CA HIS A 56 5.90 23.49 -11.47
C HIS A 56 7.01 22.90 -10.59
N GLY A 57 7.05 21.57 -10.46
CA GLY A 57 8.00 20.86 -9.62
C GLY A 57 7.32 20.03 -8.54
N ASN A 58 8.14 19.28 -7.80
CA ASN A 58 7.66 18.29 -6.86
C ASN A 58 6.85 18.88 -5.70
N ASN A 59 7.13 20.12 -5.30
CA ASN A 59 6.36 20.83 -4.26
C ASN A 59 4.95 21.17 -4.75
N GLU A 60 4.82 21.77 -5.93
CA GLU A 60 3.51 22.06 -6.57
C GLU A 60 2.72 20.79 -6.85
N ALA A 61 3.40 19.74 -7.35
CA ALA A 61 2.76 18.45 -7.58
C ALA A 61 2.29 17.79 -6.28
N LYS A 62 3.01 17.96 -5.17
CA LYS A 62 2.57 17.50 -3.85
C LYS A 62 1.34 18.27 -3.39
N ALA A 63 1.37 19.62 -3.47
CA ALA A 63 0.24 20.46 -3.10
C ALA A 63 -1.02 20.12 -3.92
N LYS A 64 -0.87 19.82 -5.21
CA LYS A 64 -1.97 19.46 -6.11
C LYS A 64 -2.44 18.02 -5.95
N TYR A 65 -1.57 17.06 -6.21
CA TYR A 65 -1.92 15.64 -6.35
C TYR A 65 -1.90 14.87 -5.03
N GLU A 66 -1.48 15.47 -3.92
CA GLU A 66 -1.58 14.90 -2.56
C GLU A 66 -2.41 15.79 -1.63
N SER A 67 -3.21 16.71 -2.18
CA SER A 67 -4.00 17.71 -1.44
C SER A 67 -4.93 17.12 -0.37
N LYS A 68 -5.48 15.93 -0.62
CA LYS A 68 -6.41 15.21 0.27
C LYS A 68 -5.90 13.80 0.55
N LEU A 69 -4.60 13.64 0.72
CA LEU A 69 -3.98 12.36 1.08
C LEU A 69 -4.36 11.98 2.53
N PRO A 70 -5.01 10.84 2.77
CA PRO A 70 -5.35 10.42 4.14
C PRO A 70 -4.09 10.09 4.97
N PRO A 71 -4.03 10.44 6.27
CA PRO A 71 -2.87 10.15 7.13
C PRO A 71 -2.50 8.66 7.20
N PHE A 72 -3.51 7.79 7.12
CA PHE A 72 -3.31 6.34 7.16
C PHE A 72 -2.78 5.76 5.85
N TYR A 73 -2.86 6.47 4.71
CA TYR A 73 -2.47 5.90 3.42
C TYR A 73 -0.95 5.64 3.38
N TYR A 74 -0.54 4.45 2.96
CA TYR A 74 0.88 4.08 2.94
C TYR A 74 1.63 4.82 1.83
N ARG A 75 2.67 5.58 2.20
CA ARG A 75 3.60 6.19 1.25
C ARG A 75 4.79 5.25 1.03
N PRO A 76 4.96 4.68 -0.18
CA PRO A 76 6.06 3.78 -0.45
C PRO A 76 7.41 4.51 -0.53
N THR A 77 8.46 3.75 -0.25
CA THR A 77 9.87 4.07 -0.35
C THR A 77 10.52 3.29 -1.50
N PHE A 78 11.79 3.55 -1.79
CA PHE A 78 12.53 2.80 -2.81
C PHE A 78 12.71 1.32 -2.46
N MET A 79 12.64 0.95 -1.18
CA MET A 79 12.77 -0.42 -0.70
C MET A 79 11.47 -1.24 -0.85
N ASP A 80 10.35 -0.57 -1.09
CA ASP A 80 9.06 -1.24 -1.23
C ASP A 80 8.93 -1.97 -2.57
N CYS A 81 8.11 -3.02 -2.56
CA CYS A 81 7.84 -3.83 -3.73
C CYS A 81 7.20 -3.01 -4.87
N GLN A 82 7.32 -3.53 -6.10
CA GLN A 82 6.85 -2.85 -7.31
C GLN A 82 5.37 -2.45 -7.22
N VAL A 83 4.49 -3.34 -6.75
CA VAL A 83 3.04 -3.06 -6.68
C VAL A 83 2.72 -1.84 -5.81
N LEU A 84 3.41 -1.65 -4.69
CA LEU A 84 3.20 -0.47 -3.83
C LEU A 84 3.63 0.82 -4.54
N ARG A 85 4.80 0.83 -5.18
CA ARG A 85 5.30 2.00 -5.92
C ARG A 85 4.46 2.32 -7.15
N GLU A 86 4.04 1.29 -7.89
CA GLU A 86 3.19 1.44 -9.06
C GLU A 86 1.81 1.98 -8.70
N GLN A 87 1.15 1.37 -7.72
CA GLN A 87 -0.20 1.80 -7.32
C GLN A 87 -0.20 3.17 -6.65
N TRP A 88 0.90 3.59 -6.01
CA TRP A 88 1.08 4.97 -5.56
C TRP A 88 1.08 5.98 -6.71
N ILE A 89 1.88 5.73 -7.75
CA ILE A 89 1.96 6.59 -8.94
C ILE A 89 0.61 6.65 -9.66
N ARG A 90 -0.04 5.49 -9.85
CA ARG A 90 -1.37 5.42 -10.48
C ARG A 90 -2.45 6.09 -9.62
N ALA A 91 -2.46 5.91 -8.31
CA ALA A 91 -3.42 6.59 -7.41
C ALA A 91 -3.27 8.11 -7.50
N LYS A 92 -2.02 8.60 -7.53
CA LYS A 92 -1.69 10.03 -7.54
C LYS A 92 -2.04 10.71 -8.87
N TYR A 93 -1.60 10.16 -10.00
CA TYR A 93 -1.64 10.86 -11.29
C TYR A 93 -2.72 10.34 -12.26
N GLU A 94 -2.91 9.02 -12.32
CA GLU A 94 -3.87 8.39 -13.24
C GLU A 94 -5.30 8.47 -12.68
N ARG A 95 -5.49 7.99 -11.45
CA ARG A 95 -6.81 7.94 -10.80
C ARG A 95 -7.13 9.21 -10.02
N LYS A 96 -6.13 10.01 -9.65
CA LYS A 96 -6.25 11.28 -8.92
C LYS A 96 -7.04 11.12 -7.60
N GLU A 97 -6.81 10.03 -6.89
CA GLU A 97 -7.57 9.66 -5.69
C GLU A 97 -7.40 10.69 -4.57
N PHE A 98 -6.20 11.26 -4.44
CA PHE A 98 -5.91 12.26 -3.40
C PHE A 98 -6.34 13.68 -3.77
N MET A 99 -7.02 13.87 -4.92
CA MET A 99 -7.68 15.13 -5.28
C MET A 99 -9.20 15.05 -4.99
N TYR A 100 -9.78 13.86 -5.10
CA TYR A 100 -11.22 13.62 -5.05
C TYR A 100 -11.56 12.56 -3.99
N VAL A 101 -12.01 12.99 -2.81
CA VAL A 101 -12.32 12.13 -1.66
C VAL A 101 -13.28 10.99 -2.01
N ALA A 102 -14.25 11.23 -2.92
CA ALA A 102 -15.18 10.19 -3.37
C ALA A 102 -14.48 8.96 -3.98
N LYS A 103 -13.25 9.10 -4.51
CA LYS A 103 -12.46 7.98 -5.04
C LYS A 103 -11.74 7.18 -3.96
N GLN A 104 -11.75 7.66 -2.71
CA GLN A 104 -11.11 7.03 -1.55
C GLN A 104 -12.06 6.13 -0.76
N GLU A 105 -13.36 6.17 -1.07
CA GLU A 105 -14.42 5.32 -0.51
C GLU A 105 -13.99 3.83 -0.39
N PRO A 106 -13.42 3.19 -1.43
CA PRO A 106 -13.08 1.76 -1.38
C PRO A 106 -12.16 1.34 -0.22
N TYR A 107 -11.40 2.27 0.37
CA TYR A 107 -10.50 2.02 1.51
C TYR A 107 -10.70 2.95 2.71
N SER A 108 -11.70 3.84 2.67
CA SER A 108 -11.94 4.84 3.73
C SER A 108 -13.32 4.74 4.38
N ALA A 109 -14.23 3.93 3.85
CA ALA A 109 -15.62 3.82 4.31
C ALA A 109 -15.81 3.12 5.68
N GLY A 110 -14.74 2.58 6.28
CA GLY A 110 -14.82 1.75 7.49
C GLY A 110 -15.49 0.38 7.31
N TYR A 111 -15.91 0.06 6.09
CA TYR A 111 -16.39 -1.24 5.67
C TYR A 111 -15.82 -1.59 4.30
N ARG A 112 -15.32 -2.81 4.14
CA ARG A 112 -14.88 -3.33 2.84
C ARG A 112 -15.17 -4.82 2.76
N GLU A 113 -15.77 -5.25 1.66
CA GLU A 113 -15.91 -6.67 1.36
C GLU A 113 -15.44 -6.99 -0.06
N GLY A 114 -15.05 -8.24 -0.27
CA GLY A 114 -14.55 -8.69 -1.56
C GLY A 114 -13.87 -10.05 -1.47
N PHE A 115 -13.40 -10.53 -2.60
CA PHE A 115 -12.74 -11.82 -2.71
C PHE A 115 -11.23 -11.65 -2.79
N LEU A 116 -10.52 -12.49 -2.05
CA LEU A 116 -9.07 -12.61 -2.17
C LEU A 116 -8.72 -14.08 -2.38
N TRP A 117 -7.72 -14.32 -3.23
CA TRP A 117 -7.10 -15.63 -3.35
C TRP A 117 -6.30 -15.89 -2.09
N LYS A 118 -6.75 -16.83 -1.26
CA LYS A 118 -6.12 -17.17 0.02
C LYS A 118 -5.43 -18.52 -0.05
N ARG A 119 -4.17 -18.60 0.39
CA ARG A 119 -3.42 -19.85 0.53
C ARG A 119 -4.05 -20.75 1.59
N GLY A 120 -4.27 -22.01 1.23
CA GLY A 120 -4.63 -23.11 2.13
C GLY A 120 -3.47 -23.46 3.06
N ARG A 121 -3.78 -24.01 4.24
CA ARG A 121 -2.78 -24.36 5.25
C ARG A 121 -1.92 -25.56 4.82
N ASP A 122 -2.58 -26.58 4.28
CA ASP A 122 -1.98 -27.92 4.20
C ASP A 122 -1.53 -28.28 2.77
N ASN A 123 -2.21 -27.76 1.73
CA ASN A 123 -1.93 -28.08 0.34
C ASN A 123 -1.21 -26.96 -0.44
N GLY A 124 -0.97 -25.81 0.20
CA GLY A 124 -0.36 -24.65 -0.45
C GLY A 124 -1.18 -23.99 -1.57
N GLN A 125 -2.37 -24.51 -1.90
CA GLN A 125 -3.23 -24.03 -2.98
C GLN A 125 -3.89 -22.71 -2.60
N PHE A 126 -4.04 -21.80 -3.57
CA PHE A 126 -4.84 -20.59 -3.40
C PHE A 126 -6.28 -20.85 -3.81
N LEU A 127 -7.22 -20.44 -2.97
CA LEU A 127 -8.65 -20.53 -3.25
C LEU A 127 -9.31 -19.19 -2.96
N SER A 128 -10.28 -18.81 -3.78
CA SER A 128 -11.04 -17.58 -3.59
C SER A 128 -11.86 -17.63 -2.30
N ARG A 129 -11.74 -16.58 -1.46
CA ARG A 129 -12.42 -16.49 -0.16
C ARG A 129 -13.00 -15.09 -0.01
N LYS A 130 -14.22 -14.99 0.50
CA LYS A 130 -14.82 -13.69 0.87
C LYS A 130 -14.13 -13.18 2.13
N PHE A 131 -13.67 -11.94 2.10
CA PHE A 131 -13.19 -11.18 3.24
C PHE A 131 -14.15 -10.02 3.52
N ILE A 132 -14.30 -9.68 4.80
CA ILE A 132 -15.07 -8.52 5.25
C ILE A 132 -14.25 -7.83 6.34
N LEU A 133 -13.83 -6.60 6.07
CA LEU A 133 -13.28 -5.67 7.06
C LEU A 133 -14.40 -4.77 7.55
N THR A 134 -14.54 -4.65 8.87
CA THR A 134 -15.56 -3.80 9.50
C THR A 134 -14.98 -3.11 10.73
N GLU A 135 -14.92 -1.78 10.68
CA GLU A 135 -14.51 -0.96 11.82
C GLU A 135 -15.53 -1.01 12.95
N ARG A 136 -16.82 -1.04 12.60
CA ARG A 136 -17.93 -1.10 13.57
C ARG A 136 -17.80 -2.29 14.52
N GLU A 137 -17.38 -3.44 14.00
CA GLU A 137 -17.15 -4.64 14.81
C GLU A 137 -15.69 -4.80 15.25
N GLY A 138 -14.78 -3.95 14.76
CA GLY A 138 -13.36 -3.99 15.09
C GLY A 138 -12.63 -5.23 14.57
N VAL A 139 -13.05 -5.79 13.42
CA VAL A 139 -12.54 -7.08 12.92
C VAL A 139 -12.37 -7.16 11.40
N LEU A 140 -11.44 -8.03 10.98
CA LEU A 140 -11.36 -8.61 9.64
C LEU A 140 -11.84 -10.07 9.72
N LYS A 141 -12.86 -10.42 8.94
CA LYS A 141 -13.43 -11.77 8.84
C LYS A 141 -13.12 -12.36 7.48
N TYR A 142 -13.04 -13.68 7.40
CA TYR A 142 -13.11 -14.38 6.13
C TYR A 142 -13.94 -15.64 6.20
N PHE A 143 -14.51 -16.02 5.06
CA PHE A 143 -15.42 -17.15 4.91
C PHE A 143 -14.80 -18.21 4.02
N ASN A 144 -14.99 -19.49 4.36
CA ASN A 144 -14.45 -20.61 3.59
C ASN A 144 -15.24 -20.86 2.29
N LYS A 145 -16.53 -20.54 2.29
CA LYS A 145 -17.47 -20.62 1.17
C LYS A 145 -18.21 -19.30 1.04
N HIS A 146 -18.74 -19.02 -0.15
CA HIS A 146 -19.46 -17.79 -0.45
C HIS A 146 -20.74 -17.62 0.40
N ASP A 147 -21.45 -18.73 0.61
CA ASP A 147 -22.75 -18.85 1.27
C ASP A 147 -22.65 -19.20 2.76
N ALA A 148 -21.44 -19.25 3.31
CA ALA A 148 -21.24 -19.56 4.72
C ALA A 148 -21.84 -18.46 5.61
N LYS A 149 -22.76 -18.85 6.51
CA LYS A 149 -23.35 -17.94 7.50
C LYS A 149 -22.32 -17.47 8.52
N ASP A 150 -21.43 -18.38 8.94
CA ASP A 150 -20.43 -18.12 9.96
C ASP A 150 -19.03 -17.91 9.37
N PRO A 151 -18.27 -16.92 9.86
CA PRO A 151 -16.90 -16.70 9.41
C PRO A 151 -16.00 -17.85 9.83
N LYS A 152 -15.10 -18.26 8.93
CA LYS A 152 -14.07 -19.27 9.23
C LYS A 152 -13.05 -18.75 10.24
N ALA A 153 -12.76 -17.45 10.21
CA ALA A 153 -11.98 -16.77 11.23
C ALA A 153 -12.44 -15.33 11.41
N VAL A 154 -12.28 -14.83 12.63
CA VAL A 154 -12.52 -13.44 13.03
C VAL A 154 -11.22 -12.91 13.62
N ILE A 155 -10.65 -11.87 13.01
CA ILE A 155 -9.34 -11.31 13.35
C ILE A 155 -9.54 -9.91 13.91
N ARG A 156 -9.14 -9.67 15.16
CA ARG A 156 -9.30 -8.35 15.80
C ARG A 156 -8.28 -7.34 15.25
N LEU A 157 -8.72 -6.10 15.02
CA LEU A 157 -7.87 -5.03 14.48
C LEU A 157 -6.71 -4.62 15.39
N ASN A 158 -6.84 -4.86 16.70
CA ASN A 158 -5.77 -4.57 17.65
C ASN A 158 -4.61 -5.59 17.59
N GLN A 159 -4.82 -6.74 16.96
CA GLN A 159 -3.86 -7.84 16.86
C GLN A 159 -3.42 -8.14 15.43
N ILE A 160 -4.00 -7.47 14.43
CA ILE A 160 -3.69 -7.68 13.01
C ILE A 160 -2.45 -6.88 12.59
N ASN A 161 -1.64 -7.46 11.71
CA ASN A 161 -0.63 -6.79 10.92
C ASN A 161 -0.76 -7.22 9.45
N ALA A 162 -0.32 -6.36 8.54
CA ALA A 162 -0.28 -6.65 7.12
C ALA A 162 1.03 -6.14 6.52
N SER A 163 1.66 -6.94 5.66
CA SER A 163 2.90 -6.58 4.97
C SER A 163 2.96 -7.24 3.60
N PHE A 164 3.33 -6.50 2.56
CA PHE A 164 3.55 -7.08 1.22
C PHE A 164 4.77 -8.00 1.23
N GLN A 165 4.58 -9.21 0.71
CA GLN A 165 5.55 -10.31 0.77
C GLN A 165 5.60 -11.09 -0.55
N PRO A 166 5.79 -10.40 -1.71
CA PRO A 166 5.59 -11.00 -3.02
C PRO A 166 6.51 -12.20 -3.29
N ALA A 167 7.80 -12.08 -2.93
CA ALA A 167 8.78 -13.15 -3.12
C ALA A 167 8.44 -14.41 -2.30
N LYS A 168 8.09 -14.24 -1.01
CA LYS A 168 7.71 -15.34 -0.12
C LYS A 168 6.42 -16.04 -0.57
N ILE A 169 5.49 -15.26 -1.13
CA ILE A 169 4.17 -15.75 -1.55
C ILE A 169 4.23 -16.36 -2.96
N GLY A 170 5.20 -15.95 -3.79
CA GLY A 170 5.29 -16.34 -5.20
C GLY A 170 4.29 -15.60 -6.08
N ASN A 171 3.89 -14.37 -5.71
CA ASN A 171 2.95 -13.55 -6.47
C ASN A 171 3.29 -12.06 -6.30
N PRO A 172 3.32 -11.24 -7.37
CA PRO A 172 3.69 -9.82 -7.29
C PRO A 172 2.76 -8.99 -6.40
N ASN A 173 1.51 -9.43 -6.23
CA ASN A 173 0.48 -8.82 -5.39
C ASN A 173 0.32 -9.54 -4.04
N GLY A 174 1.30 -10.34 -3.65
CA GLY A 174 1.26 -11.12 -2.42
C GLY A 174 1.27 -10.25 -1.16
N LEU A 175 0.21 -10.37 -0.36
CA LEU A 175 0.07 -9.73 0.95
C LEU A 175 0.02 -10.80 2.05
N GLN A 176 0.90 -10.65 3.06
CA GLN A 176 0.87 -11.45 4.27
C GLN A 176 0.09 -10.70 5.35
N VAL A 177 -1.01 -11.28 5.81
CA VAL A 177 -1.75 -10.83 6.99
C VAL A 177 -1.37 -11.73 8.16
N THR A 178 -0.94 -11.14 9.25
CA THR A 178 -0.63 -11.87 10.49
C THR A 178 -1.49 -11.38 11.63
N TYR A 179 -1.80 -12.29 12.55
CA TYR A 179 -2.53 -11.94 13.76
C TYR A 179 -2.15 -12.88 14.90
N LEU A 180 -2.24 -12.36 16.13
CA LEU A 180 -2.00 -13.15 17.34
C LEU A 180 -3.28 -13.91 17.70
N LYS A 181 -3.16 -15.22 17.93
CA LYS A 181 -4.22 -16.05 18.51
C LYS A 181 -3.61 -17.01 19.52
N ASP A 182 -4.09 -16.97 20.76
CA ASP A 182 -3.60 -17.83 21.86
C ASP A 182 -2.08 -17.75 22.03
N ASN A 183 -1.55 -16.51 22.03
CA ASN A 183 -0.11 -16.20 22.07
C ASN A 183 0.73 -16.79 20.91
N SER A 184 0.08 -17.24 19.83
CA SER A 184 0.71 -17.80 18.65
C SER A 184 0.38 -16.95 17.42
N THR A 185 1.40 -16.54 16.67
CA THR A 185 1.21 -15.80 15.42
C THR A 185 0.65 -16.73 14.35
N ARG A 186 -0.49 -16.36 13.76
CA ARG A 186 -1.08 -17.00 12.60
C ARG A 186 -0.74 -16.21 11.35
N ASN A 187 -0.41 -16.92 10.27
CA ASN A 187 -0.10 -16.35 8.96
C ASN A 187 -1.24 -16.64 7.98
N ILE A 188 -1.69 -15.61 7.29
CA ILE A 188 -2.61 -15.69 6.16
C ILE A 188 -1.89 -15.08 4.97
N PHE A 189 -1.71 -15.87 3.91
CA PHE A 189 -1.14 -15.40 2.65
C PHE A 189 -2.28 -15.22 1.65
N VAL A 190 -2.40 -14.00 1.12
CA VAL A 190 -3.43 -13.64 0.15
C VAL A 190 -2.84 -12.87 -1.02
N TYR A 191 -3.52 -12.86 -2.15
CA TYR A 191 -3.29 -11.92 -3.24
C TYR A 191 -4.62 -11.55 -3.92
N HIS A 192 -4.57 -10.52 -4.75
CA HIS A 192 -5.57 -10.22 -5.75
C HIS A 192 -4.89 -10.11 -7.11
N GLU A 193 -5.60 -10.44 -8.20
CA GLU A 193 -5.04 -10.35 -9.57
C GLU A 193 -4.81 -8.89 -9.96
N ASP A 194 -5.75 -8.02 -9.61
CA ASP A 194 -5.57 -6.56 -9.67
C ASP A 194 -4.73 -6.06 -8.49
N GLY A 195 -3.61 -5.40 -8.82
CA GLY A 195 -2.74 -4.75 -7.85
C GLY A 195 -3.40 -3.60 -7.08
N LYS A 196 -4.34 -2.87 -7.71
CA LYS A 196 -5.11 -1.83 -7.04
C LYS A 196 -5.92 -2.42 -5.89
N GLU A 197 -6.66 -3.48 -6.14
CA GLU A 197 -7.54 -4.09 -5.14
C GLU A 197 -6.79 -4.57 -3.91
N VAL A 198 -5.61 -5.19 -4.06
CA VAL A 198 -4.82 -5.62 -2.89
C VAL A 198 -4.21 -4.44 -2.12
N VAL A 199 -3.81 -3.36 -2.81
CA VAL A 199 -3.32 -2.14 -2.17
C VAL A 199 -4.43 -1.39 -1.47
N ASP A 200 -5.65 -1.37 -2.02
CA ASP A 200 -6.85 -0.85 -1.36
C ASP A 200 -7.17 -1.66 -0.09
N TRP A 201 -7.12 -3.00 -0.14
CA TRP A 201 -7.27 -3.83 1.06
C TRP A 201 -6.23 -3.51 2.13
N PHE A 202 -4.97 -3.34 1.73
CA PHE A 202 -3.89 -2.97 2.65
C PHE A 202 -4.13 -1.61 3.31
N ASN A 203 -4.52 -0.60 2.53
CA ASN A 203 -4.82 0.73 3.05
C ASN A 203 -6.12 0.76 3.87
N ALA A 204 -7.12 -0.06 3.54
CA ALA A 204 -8.34 -0.20 4.35
C ALA A 204 -8.03 -0.79 5.73
N ILE A 205 -7.16 -1.81 5.81
CA ILE A 205 -6.68 -2.34 7.09
C ILE A 205 -5.95 -1.24 7.88
N ARG A 206 -5.12 -0.43 7.21
CA ARG A 206 -4.43 0.71 7.85
C ARG A 206 -5.41 1.76 8.37
N ALA A 207 -6.44 2.12 7.60
CA ALA A 207 -7.50 3.03 8.00
C ALA A 207 -8.22 2.54 9.26
N ALA A 208 -8.68 1.28 9.23
CA ALA A 208 -9.37 0.66 10.36
C ALA A 208 -8.51 0.59 11.62
N ARG A 209 -7.20 0.31 11.47
CA ARG A 209 -6.26 0.37 12.59
C ARG A 209 -5.99 1.79 13.07
N PHE A 210 -6.00 2.78 12.18
CA PHE A 210 -5.78 4.17 12.53
C PHE A 210 -6.92 4.69 13.41
N HIS A 211 -8.17 4.47 13.01
CA HIS A 211 -9.33 4.83 13.82
C HIS A 211 -9.36 4.09 15.16
N TYR A 212 -9.05 2.79 15.18
CA TYR A 212 -8.90 2.04 16.43
C TYR A 212 -7.89 2.69 17.38
N LEU A 213 -6.72 3.09 16.86
CA LEU A 213 -5.67 3.69 17.68
C LEU A 213 -6.02 5.11 18.14
N GLN A 214 -6.71 5.91 17.33
CA GLN A 214 -7.19 7.23 17.76
C GLN A 214 -8.14 7.11 18.96
N VAL A 215 -9.03 6.11 18.96
CA VAL A 215 -9.92 5.84 20.10
C VAL A 215 -9.15 5.28 21.29
N ALA A 216 -8.22 4.35 21.07
CA ALA A 216 -7.43 3.74 22.13
C ALA A 216 -6.41 4.70 22.78
N PHE A 217 -6.01 5.75 22.06
CA PHE A 217 -4.98 6.72 22.47
C PHE A 217 -5.43 8.16 22.12
N PRO A 218 -6.44 8.73 22.81
CA PRO A 218 -7.10 9.98 22.44
C PRO A 218 -6.23 11.25 22.51
N GLY A 219 -4.99 11.16 23.04
CA GLY A 219 -4.02 12.26 23.04
C GLY A 219 -2.82 12.04 22.11
N ALA A 220 -2.78 10.93 21.36
CA ALA A 220 -1.68 10.65 20.44
C ALA A 220 -1.87 11.41 19.12
N SER A 221 -0.80 12.00 18.61
CA SER A 221 -0.82 12.65 17.30
C SER A 221 -0.82 11.63 16.16
N ASP A 222 -1.20 12.04 14.95
CA ASP A 222 -1.10 11.20 13.75
C ASP A 222 0.34 10.67 13.56
N ALA A 223 1.35 11.49 13.87
CA ALA A 223 2.76 11.09 13.80
C ALA A 223 3.11 9.95 14.76
N ASP A 224 2.45 9.87 15.91
CA ASP A 224 2.62 8.79 16.90
C ASP A 224 1.89 7.50 16.48
N LEU A 225 0.80 7.63 15.72
CA LEU A 225 -0.09 6.52 15.36
C LEU A 225 0.28 5.87 14.03
N VAL A 226 0.62 6.66 13.01
CA VAL A 226 0.91 6.18 11.64
C VAL A 226 1.98 5.07 11.59
N PRO A 227 3.08 5.13 12.35
CA PRO A 227 4.08 4.05 12.38
C PRO A 227 3.56 2.72 12.97
N LYS A 228 2.43 2.74 13.69
CA LYS A 228 1.86 1.57 14.39
C LYS A 228 0.80 0.84 13.56
N LEU A 229 0.37 1.40 12.42
CA LEU A 229 -0.74 0.89 11.60
C LEU A 229 -0.44 -0.42 10.91
N THR A 230 0.73 -0.56 10.32
CA THR A 230 1.25 -1.82 9.78
C THR A 230 2.77 -1.78 9.90
N ARG A 231 3.38 -2.93 10.10
CA ARG A 231 4.83 -3.06 10.31
C ARG A 231 5.41 -4.05 9.31
N ASN A 232 6.42 -3.59 8.57
CA ASN A 232 7.30 -4.47 7.81
C ASN A 232 8.25 -5.19 8.79
N TYR A 233 8.70 -6.38 8.42
CA TYR A 233 9.68 -7.10 9.22
C TYR A 233 11.05 -6.42 9.12
N ALA A 234 11.71 -6.20 10.26
CA ALA A 234 13.03 -5.56 10.29
C ALA A 234 14.10 -6.40 9.57
N LYS A 235 14.01 -7.73 9.69
CA LYS A 235 14.88 -8.69 9.01
C LYS A 235 14.18 -10.04 8.93
N GLU A 236 14.35 -10.74 7.82
CA GLU A 236 13.86 -12.10 7.61
C GLU A 236 14.93 -12.92 6.89
N GLY A 237 15.06 -14.20 7.25
CA GLY A 237 16.06 -15.09 6.65
C GLY A 237 16.15 -16.43 7.38
N HIS A 238 16.84 -17.38 6.77
CA HIS A 238 17.14 -18.67 7.40
C HIS A 238 18.24 -18.48 8.46
N MET A 239 18.06 -19.13 9.62
CA MET A 239 19.03 -19.19 10.71
C MET A 239 18.95 -20.57 11.38
N GLU A 240 20.07 -21.04 11.93
CA GLU A 240 20.14 -22.29 12.69
C GLU A 240 20.01 -22.02 14.20
N LYS A 241 19.34 -22.92 14.95
CA LYS A 241 19.24 -22.85 16.41
C LYS A 241 19.19 -24.23 17.05
N THR A 242 19.74 -24.38 18.25
CA THR A 242 19.60 -25.59 19.07
C THR A 242 18.33 -25.54 19.95
N GLY A 243 17.89 -26.69 20.45
CA GLY A 243 16.81 -26.79 21.45
C GLY A 243 17.33 -26.59 22.88
N PRO A 244 16.45 -26.40 23.88
CA PRO A 244 16.86 -26.48 25.28
C PRO A 244 17.48 -27.86 25.56
N LYS A 245 18.52 -27.88 26.41
CA LYS A 245 19.16 -29.11 26.89
C LYS A 245 18.28 -29.81 27.91
#